data_AF-A0A9Q4L4R0-F1
#
_entry.id   AF-A0A9Q4L4R0-F1
#
_cell.length_a   1.000
_cell.length_b   1.000
_cell.length_c   1.000
_cell.angle_alpha   90.00
_cell.angle_beta   90.00
_cell.angle_gamma   90.00
#
_symmetry.space_group_name_H-M   'P 1'
#
loop_
_entity.id
_entity.type
_entity.pdbx_description
1 polymer ?
#
loop_
_entity_poly.entity_id
_entity_poly.type
_entity_poly.pdbx_seq_one_letter_code
_entity_poly.pdbx_strand_id
1 'polypeptide(L)' 'MSGPRELGSKRCLECGAVLPIPDPIVGWWLCDDCELAFNSDGERVTER' A
#
# COMPACT_ATOMS: atom_id res chain seq x y z
N MET A 1 -9.07 -25.08 -4.81
CA MET A 1 -7.78 -24.38 -4.90
C MET A 1 -8.06 -22.87 -4.92
N SER A 2 -8.03 -22.21 -3.77
CA SER A 2 -8.00 -20.75 -3.72
C SER A 2 -6.78 -20.39 -2.88
N GLY A 3 -5.64 -20.18 -3.56
CA GLY A 3 -4.47 -19.59 -2.92
C GLY A 3 -4.84 -18.22 -2.35
N PRO A 4 -4.17 -17.75 -1.29
CA PRO A 4 -4.38 -16.41 -0.77
C PRO A 4 -4.28 -15.46 -1.97
N ARG A 5 -5.35 -14.68 -2.22
CA ARG A 5 -5.32 -13.59 -3.19
C ARG A 5 -3.99 -12.91 -3.00
N GLU A 6 -3.15 -12.93 -4.01
CA GLU A 6 -1.94 -12.13 -4.03
C GLU A 6 -2.44 -10.71 -3.77
N LEU A 7 -2.37 -10.25 -2.52
CA LEU A 7 -2.50 -8.86 -2.16
C LEU A 7 -1.30 -8.25 -2.82
N GLY A 8 -1.47 -7.95 -4.12
CA GLY A 8 -0.40 -7.73 -5.05
C GLY A 8 0.52 -6.72 -4.43
N SER A 9 1.81 -7.06 -4.41
CA SER A 9 2.89 -6.22 -3.94
C SER A 9 2.79 -4.85 -4.62
N LYS A 10 2.01 -3.94 -4.03
CA LYS A 10 1.85 -2.58 -4.55
C LYS A 10 3.19 -1.90 -4.45
N ARG A 11 3.42 -0.90 -5.30
CA ARG A 11 4.65 -0.12 -5.24
C ARG A 11 4.35 1.32 -4.91
N CYS A 12 5.23 1.93 -4.13
CA CYS A 12 5.21 3.36 -3.91
C CYS A 12 5.40 4.07 -5.26
N LEU A 13 4.55 5.05 -5.55
CA LEU A 13 4.65 5.83 -6.78
C LEU A 13 5.84 6.80 -6.78
N GLU A 14 6.43 7.11 -5.61
CA GLU A 14 7.60 8.00 -5.51
C GLU A 14 8.92 7.25 -5.69
N CYS A 15 9.17 6.26 -4.82
CA CYS A 15 10.46 5.57 -4.78
C CYS A 15 10.45 4.21 -5.51
N GLY A 16 9.28 3.71 -5.92
CA GLY A 16 9.13 2.40 -6.54
C GLY A 16 9.28 1.22 -5.57
N ALA A 17 9.46 1.48 -4.26
CA ALA A 17 9.59 0.43 -3.24
C ALA A 17 8.31 -0.41 -3.14
N VAL A 18 8.46 -1.71 -2.84
CA VAL A 18 7.33 -2.60 -2.59
C VAL A 18 6.68 -2.23 -1.27
N LEU A 19 5.39 -1.91 -1.32
CA LEU A 19 4.56 -1.65 -0.15
C LEU A 19 4.18 -2.97 0.51
N PRO A 20 4.35 -3.10 1.83
CA PRO A 20 3.86 -4.25 2.58
C PRO A 20 2.33 -4.33 2.53
N ILE A 21 1.77 -5.47 2.95
CA ILE A 21 0.32 -5.66 3.06
C ILE A 21 -0.29 -4.49 3.85
N PRO A 22 -1.43 -3.93 3.41
CA PRO A 22 -2.02 -2.77 4.07
C PRO A 22 -2.46 -3.14 5.48
N ASP A 23 -2.41 -2.16 6.36
CA ASP A 23 -2.80 -2.36 7.74
C ASP A 23 -4.29 -2.71 7.80
N PRO A 24 -4.72 -3.84 8.39
CA PRO A 24 -6.12 -4.25 8.36
C PRO A 24 -7.04 -3.31 9.15
N ILE A 25 -6.48 -2.48 10.03
CA ILE A 25 -7.23 -1.52 10.84
C ILE A 25 -7.55 -0.26 10.02
N VAL A 26 -6.58 0.24 9.26
CA VAL A 26 -6.73 1.51 8.52
C VAL A 26 -7.08 1.28 7.05
N GLY A 27 -6.70 0.14 6.48
CA GLY A 27 -7.00 -0.26 5.11
C GLY A 27 -6.11 0.37 4.04
N TRP A 28 -5.08 1.12 4.44
CA TRP A 28 -4.11 1.76 3.54
C TRP A 28 -2.72 1.08 3.58
N TRP A 29 -1.98 1.21 2.49
CA TRP A 29 -0.59 0.78 2.37
C TRP A 29 0.31 1.93 2.80
N LEU A 30 1.27 1.67 3.67
CA LEU A 30 2.28 2.67 4.04
C LEU A 30 3.61 2.36 3.37
N CYS A 31 4.23 3.37 2.79
CA CYS A 31 5.63 3.31 2.37
C CYS A 31 6.51 3.74 3.54
N ASP A 32 7.37 2.84 4.02
CA ASP A 32 8.32 3.14 5.10
C ASP A 32 9.38 4.17 4.69
N ASP A 33 9.77 4.15 3.41
CA ASP A 33 10.84 5.00 2.87
C ASP A 33 10.39 6.45 2.62
N CYS A 34 9.16 6.63 2.11
CA CYS A 34 8.60 7.95 1.83
C CYS A 34 7.66 8.45 2.92
N GLU A 35 7.33 7.62 3.91
CA GLU A 35 6.30 7.88 4.94
C GLU A 35 4.95 8.27 4.31
N LEU A 36 4.64 7.71 3.14
CA LEU A 36 3.44 8.00 2.36
C LEU A 36 2.41 6.89 2.50
N ALA A 37 1.15 7.28 2.64
CA ALA A 37 0.04 6.34 2.66
C ALA A 37 -0.69 6.27 1.30
N PHE A 38 -1.12 5.07 0.92
CA PHE A 38 -1.79 4.78 -0.34
C PHE A 38 -3.06 3.96 -0.12
N ASN A 39 -4.12 4.24 -0.87
CA ASN A 39 -5.39 3.53 -0.78
C ASN A 39 -5.40 2.22 -1.59
N SER A 40 -6.54 1.52 -1.54
CA SER A 40 -6.81 0.29 -2.32
C SER A 40 -6.75 0.46 -3.82
N ASP A 41 -6.86 1.68 -4.33
CA ASP A 41 -6.66 2.00 -5.76
C ASP A 41 -5.17 2.24 -6.08
N GLY A 42 -4.38 2.67 -5.10
CA GLY A 42 -2.95 2.99 -5.24
C GLY A 42 -2.69 4.49 -5.30
N GLU A 43 -3.71 5.29 -5.02
CA GLU A 43 -3.62 6.74 -4.91
C GLU A 43 -3.17 7.15 -3.52
N ARG A 44 -2.49 8.31 -3.42
CA ARG A 44 -2.04 8.84 -2.13
C ARG A 44 -3.20 9.29 -1.28
N VAL A 45 -3.16 8.91 -0.02
CA VAL A 45 -4.04 9.42 1.01
C VAL A 45 -3.28 10.53 1.72
N THR A 46 -3.55 11.79 1.36
CA THR A 46 -3.00 12.94 2.09
C THR A 46 -4.09 13.48 3.00
N GLU A 47 -3.89 13.44 4.31
CA GLU A 47 -4.73 14.20 5.23
C GLU A 47 -4.35 15.68 5.10
N ARG A 48 -5.33 16.55 4.82
CA ARG A 48 -5.15 18.02 4.78
C ARG A 48 -5.25 18.63 6.16
#